data_AF-A0AB39SY05-F1
#
_entry.id   AF-A0AB39SY05-F1
#
_cell.length_a   1.000
_cell.length_b   1.000
_cell.length_c   1.000
_cell.angle_alpha   90.00
_cell.angle_beta   90.00
_cell.angle_gamma   90.00
#
_symmetry.space_group_name_H-M   'P 1'
#
loop_
_entity.id
_entity.type
_entity.pdbx_description
1 polymer ?
#
loop_
_entity_poly.entity_id
_entity_poly.type
_entity_poly.pdbx_seq_one_letter_code
_entity_poly.pdbx_strand_id
1 'polypeptide(L)'
;MEDVFDATGRPPKGWMHAIFHGGPYGEDVGRCIPGPPAPETLAVPLAEGGVHTYRLWTVGSWSDPEDPIAVYNPDGPPVPPSLLTGQEKEWLRDRHQKEGLGPLKLVALDAGGRLVRDPDAPTIEAMLAGLQRREHMLLQRVTDHDEGDWYLQVLLDEDDAYEVVHQAGTATERDGTRSASRAAVRDAVLRWAADQPSWRSAFEGPKTGDDS
;
A
#
# COMPACT_ATOMS: atom_id res chain seq x y z
N MET A 1 14.66 -11.74 9.04
CA MET A 1 14.53 -11.05 10.34
C MET A 1 15.28 -11.90 11.35
N GLU A 2 16.13 -11.31 12.19
CA GLU A 2 16.78 -12.07 13.27
C GLU A 2 15.71 -12.49 14.28
N ASP A 3 15.73 -13.77 14.67
CA ASP A 3 14.80 -14.31 15.66
C ASP A 3 15.20 -13.84 17.05
N VAL A 4 14.51 -12.81 17.55
CA VAL A 4 14.69 -12.29 18.91
C VAL A 4 13.51 -12.74 19.75
N PHE A 5 13.80 -13.49 20.80
CA PHE A 5 12.83 -13.93 21.80
C PHE A 5 13.22 -13.39 23.16
N ASP A 6 12.23 -12.89 23.88
CA ASP A 6 12.37 -12.49 25.26
C ASP A 6 11.76 -13.54 26.21
N ALA A 7 12.58 -14.05 27.12
CA ALA A 7 12.18 -14.94 28.21
C ALA A 7 12.18 -14.23 29.57
N THR A 8 12.54 -12.95 29.61
CA THR A 8 12.76 -12.15 30.82
C THR A 8 11.62 -11.19 31.14
N GLY A 9 10.69 -10.98 30.19
CA GLY A 9 9.53 -10.10 30.31
C GLY A 9 9.80 -8.64 29.94
N ARG A 10 10.94 -8.33 29.31
CA ARG A 10 11.23 -7.02 28.70
C ARG A 10 11.94 -7.20 27.36
N PRO A 11 11.46 -6.56 26.29
CA PRO A 11 12.10 -6.68 24.99
C PRO A 11 13.45 -5.93 24.99
N PRO A 12 14.42 -6.34 24.16
CA PRO A 12 15.67 -5.62 23.99
C PRO A 12 15.43 -4.16 23.55
N LYS A 13 16.40 -3.28 23.82
CA LYS A 13 16.29 -1.87 23.41
C LYS A 13 16.11 -1.75 21.88
N GLY A 14 15.08 -1.03 21.46
CA GLY A 14 14.72 -0.88 20.03
C GLY A 14 13.90 -2.05 19.47
N TRP A 15 13.44 -2.94 20.36
CA TRP A 15 12.51 -4.01 20.07
C TRP A 15 11.28 -3.89 20.96
N MET A 16 10.19 -4.51 20.52
CA MET A 16 8.94 -4.63 21.26
C MET A 16 8.37 -6.03 21.08
N HIS A 17 7.54 -6.52 22.01
CA HIS A 17 6.88 -7.82 21.84
C HIS A 17 5.85 -7.79 20.71
N ALA A 18 5.68 -8.93 20.06
CA ALA A 18 4.65 -9.13 19.05
C ALA A 18 3.84 -10.41 19.33
N ILE A 19 2.55 -10.33 19.03
CA ILE A 19 1.62 -11.46 19.01
C ILE A 19 1.20 -11.66 17.55
N PHE A 20 1.26 -12.89 17.08
CA PHE A 20 0.90 -13.25 15.71
C PHE A 20 -0.32 -14.17 15.73
N HIS A 21 -1.37 -13.83 14.98
CA HIS A 21 -2.51 -14.72 14.78
C HIS A 21 -2.25 -15.67 13.62
N GLY A 22 -2.07 -16.97 13.90
CA GLY A 22 -1.84 -17.99 12.88
C GLY A 22 -0.51 -17.81 12.12
N GLY A 23 -0.36 -18.55 11.02
CA GLY A 23 0.87 -18.53 10.22
C GLY A 23 2.10 -19.13 10.93
N PRO A 24 3.32 -18.92 10.39
CA PRO A 24 4.54 -19.54 10.90
C PRO A 24 4.93 -19.14 12.32
N TYR A 25 4.52 -17.95 12.79
CA TYR A 25 4.80 -17.43 14.14
C TYR A 25 3.56 -17.46 15.05
N GLY A 26 2.45 -18.12 14.64
CA GLY A 26 1.19 -18.09 15.38
C GLY A 26 1.27 -18.67 16.80
N GLU A 27 2.23 -19.56 17.02
CA GLU A 27 2.49 -20.21 18.32
C GLU A 27 3.73 -19.63 19.03
N ASP A 28 4.38 -18.61 18.46
CA ASP A 28 5.60 -18.02 19.00
C ASP A 28 5.26 -17.11 20.19
N VAL A 29 5.54 -17.58 21.40
CA VAL A 29 5.39 -16.79 22.64
C VAL A 29 6.67 -16.01 22.91
N GLY A 30 6.54 -14.70 23.16
CA GLY A 30 7.67 -13.84 23.55
C GLY A 30 8.55 -13.38 22.38
N ARG A 31 8.12 -13.59 21.13
CA ARG A 31 8.82 -13.05 19.96
C ARG A 31 8.82 -11.52 20.01
N CYS A 32 9.97 -10.93 19.73
CA CYS A 32 10.14 -9.50 19.60
C CYS A 32 10.32 -9.11 18.14
N ILE A 33 9.92 -7.88 17.81
CA ILE A 33 10.11 -7.24 16.50
C ILE A 33 10.80 -5.88 16.68
N PRO A 34 11.43 -5.32 15.63
CA PRO A 34 11.94 -3.96 15.68
C PRO A 34 10.81 -2.97 15.99
N GLY A 35 11.09 -1.98 16.84
CA GLY A 35 10.11 -0.98 17.27
C GLY A 35 10.35 -0.54 18.71
N PRO A 36 9.62 0.49 19.19
CA PRO A 36 8.62 1.28 18.47
C PRO A 36 9.21 2.26 17.42
N PRO A 37 8.45 2.61 16.35
CA PRO A 37 7.10 2.15 16.02
C PRO A 37 7.09 0.72 15.45
N ALA A 38 5.96 0.02 15.61
CA ALA A 38 5.76 -1.32 15.05
C ALA A 38 5.67 -1.25 13.52
N PRO A 39 6.31 -2.19 12.78
CA PRO A 39 6.16 -2.30 11.33
C PRO A 39 4.71 -2.60 10.93
N GLU A 40 4.20 -1.95 9.89
CA GLU A 40 2.83 -2.20 9.40
C GLU A 40 2.67 -3.59 8.79
N THR A 41 3.75 -4.15 8.22
CA THR A 41 3.77 -5.50 7.68
C THR A 41 5.05 -6.24 8.06
N LEU A 42 4.96 -7.57 8.17
CA LEU A 42 6.08 -8.47 8.38
C LEU A 42 6.00 -9.63 7.40
N ALA A 43 6.97 -9.70 6.50
CA ALA A 43 7.12 -10.78 5.53
C ALA A 43 8.02 -11.89 6.10
N VAL A 44 7.50 -13.11 6.15
CA VAL A 44 8.19 -14.30 6.68
C VAL A 44 8.31 -15.34 5.56
N PRO A 45 9.53 -15.73 5.16
CA PRO A 45 9.70 -16.80 4.19
C PRO A 45 9.22 -18.14 4.75
N LEU A 46 8.48 -18.90 3.96
CA LEU A 46 7.97 -20.22 4.34
C LEU A 46 8.96 -21.32 3.94
N ALA A 47 9.07 -22.36 4.77
CA ALA A 47 9.97 -23.49 4.53
C ALA A 47 9.67 -24.24 3.21
N GLU A 48 8.40 -24.25 2.79
CA GLU A 48 7.92 -24.91 1.58
C GLU A 48 8.07 -24.04 0.31
N GLY A 49 8.62 -22.82 0.47
CA GLY A 49 8.64 -21.79 -0.54
C GLY A 49 7.46 -20.82 -0.42
N GLY A 50 7.69 -19.57 -0.83
CA GLY A 50 6.72 -18.47 -0.67
C GLY A 50 6.95 -17.62 0.58
N VAL A 51 6.07 -16.65 0.79
CA VAL A 51 6.15 -15.66 1.87
C VAL A 51 4.79 -15.55 2.55
N HIS A 52 4.77 -15.64 3.87
CA HIS A 52 3.61 -15.30 4.69
C HIS A 52 3.72 -13.85 5.16
N THR A 53 2.69 -13.05 4.93
CA THR A 53 2.66 -11.63 5.31
C THR A 53 1.72 -11.41 6.47
N TYR A 54 2.28 -11.01 7.60
CA TYR A 54 1.55 -10.51 8.75
C TYR A 54 1.27 -9.02 8.58
N ARG A 55 0.07 -8.57 8.98
CA ARG A 55 -0.34 -7.16 8.96
C ARG A 55 -0.64 -6.69 10.37
N LEU A 56 -0.14 -5.50 10.72
CA LEU A 56 -0.36 -4.91 12.03
C LEU A 56 -1.86 -4.63 12.19
N TRP A 57 -2.47 -5.26 13.20
CA TRP A 57 -3.87 -5.04 13.56
C TRP A 57 -4.00 -3.88 14.55
N THR A 58 -3.18 -3.90 15.59
CA THR A 58 -3.17 -2.86 16.62
C THR A 58 -1.86 -2.87 17.40
N VAL A 59 -1.55 -1.77 18.07
CA VAL A 59 -0.52 -1.70 19.11
C VAL A 59 -1.23 -1.49 20.44
N GLY A 60 -1.11 -2.48 21.33
CA GLY A 60 -1.67 -2.43 22.67
C GLY A 60 -0.58 -2.32 23.74
N SER A 61 -1.01 -2.45 24.99
CA SER A 61 -0.13 -2.70 26.15
C SER A 61 -0.87 -3.67 27.06
N TRP A 62 -0.14 -4.60 27.67
CA TRP A 62 -0.74 -5.54 28.62
C TRP A 62 -1.06 -4.86 29.95
N SER A 63 -0.14 -4.05 30.47
CA SER A 63 -0.24 -3.45 31.82
C SER A 63 0.75 -2.30 32.05
N ASP A 64 1.89 -2.27 31.34
CA ASP A 64 2.86 -1.18 31.38
C ASP A 64 2.77 -0.37 30.08
N PRO A 65 2.34 0.91 30.11
CA PRO A 65 2.24 1.73 28.90
C PRO A 65 3.60 1.96 28.22
N GLU A 66 4.72 1.75 28.91
CA GLU A 66 6.08 1.82 28.37
C GLU A 66 6.53 0.50 27.69
N ASP A 67 5.68 -0.54 27.72
CA ASP A 67 5.91 -1.84 27.06
C ASP A 67 4.82 -2.12 26.00
N PRO A 68 4.91 -1.48 24.82
CA PRO A 68 3.93 -1.65 23.76
C PRO A 68 4.05 -3.04 23.14
N ILE A 69 2.91 -3.62 22.78
CA ILE A 69 2.83 -4.93 22.12
C ILE A 69 2.11 -4.79 20.79
N ALA A 70 2.79 -5.20 19.73
CA ALA A 70 2.20 -5.23 18.39
C ALA A 70 1.40 -6.51 18.20
N VAL A 71 0.17 -6.39 17.74
CA VAL A 71 -0.67 -7.55 17.39
C VAL A 71 -0.77 -7.61 15.89
N TYR A 72 -0.36 -8.74 15.32
CA TYR A 72 -0.40 -9.01 13.89
C TYR A 72 -1.47 -10.04 13.57
N ASN A 73 -2.25 -9.75 12.52
CA ASN A 73 -3.26 -10.65 12.00
C ASN A 73 -3.08 -10.77 10.47
N PRO A 74 -3.12 -11.98 9.88
CA PRO A 74 -3.18 -12.14 8.41
C PRO A 74 -4.33 -11.33 7.79
N ASP A 75 -5.45 -11.21 8.51
CA ASP A 75 -6.63 -10.44 8.13
C ASP A 75 -6.58 -8.98 8.62
N GLY A 76 -5.40 -8.50 9.05
CA GLY A 76 -5.16 -7.08 9.34
C GLY A 76 -5.39 -6.18 8.12
N PRO A 77 -5.68 -4.89 8.35
CA PRO A 77 -6.08 -3.96 7.30
C PRO A 77 -5.07 -4.03 6.14
N PRO A 78 -5.54 -4.07 4.87
CA PRO A 78 -4.64 -4.12 3.74
C PRO A 78 -3.75 -2.86 3.75
N VAL A 79 -2.45 -3.06 3.56
CA VAL A 79 -1.44 -1.99 3.64
C VAL A 79 -0.98 -1.67 2.22
N PRO A 80 -1.10 -0.42 1.76
CA PRO A 80 -0.59 -0.05 0.44
C PRO A 80 0.94 -0.11 0.36
N PRO A 81 1.49 -0.28 -0.86
CA PRO A 81 2.89 0.00 -1.11
C PRO A 81 3.26 1.41 -0.64
N SER A 82 4.46 1.55 -0.09
CA SER A 82 4.95 2.86 0.34
C SER A 82 5.12 3.80 -0.85
N LEU A 83 4.70 5.06 -0.66
CA LEU A 83 5.01 6.13 -1.59
C LEU A 83 6.53 6.34 -1.66
N LEU A 84 7.04 6.61 -2.86
CA LEU A 84 8.42 7.02 -3.02
C LEU A 84 8.65 8.37 -2.34
N THR A 85 9.74 8.43 -1.59
CA THR A 85 10.30 9.65 -1.01
C THR A 85 10.83 10.59 -2.08
N GLY A 86 11.04 11.87 -1.74
CA GLY A 86 11.64 12.84 -2.66
C GLY A 86 13.02 12.39 -3.17
N GLN A 87 13.83 11.77 -2.31
CA GLN A 87 15.15 11.26 -2.68
C GLN A 87 15.06 10.08 -3.66
N GLU A 88 14.14 9.14 -3.45
CA GLU A 88 13.92 8.00 -4.36
C GLU A 88 13.41 8.47 -5.73
N LYS A 89 12.51 9.47 -5.74
CA LYS A 89 12.04 10.11 -6.98
C LYS A 89 13.18 10.77 -7.74
N GLU A 90 14.04 11.52 -7.06
CA GLU A 90 15.22 12.16 -7.65
C GLU A 90 16.18 11.12 -8.25
N TRP A 91 16.49 10.07 -7.48
CA TRP A 91 17.35 8.98 -7.96
C TRP A 91 16.77 8.29 -9.21
N LEU A 92 15.45 8.05 -9.25
CA LEU A 92 14.79 7.48 -10.42
C LEU A 92 14.85 8.40 -11.64
N ARG A 93 14.64 9.71 -11.47
CA ARG A 93 14.74 10.70 -12.55
C ARG A 93 16.16 10.74 -13.13
N ASP A 94 17.16 10.83 -12.27
CA ASP A 94 18.57 10.83 -12.67
C ASP A 94 18.95 9.59 -13.46
N ARG A 95 18.49 8.42 -12.99
CA ARG A 95 18.74 7.16 -13.68
C ARG A 95 18.05 7.12 -15.04
N HIS A 96 16.79 7.52 -15.12
CA HIS A 96 16.03 7.56 -16.37
C HIS A 96 16.69 8.48 -17.41
N GLN A 97 17.18 9.64 -16.97
CA GLN A 97 17.92 10.57 -17.80
C GLN A 97 19.26 9.99 -18.30
N LYS A 98 20.00 9.29 -17.42
CA LYS A 98 21.24 8.60 -17.80
C LYS A 98 21.00 7.47 -18.81
N GLU A 99 19.84 6.83 -18.75
CA GLU A 99 19.40 5.82 -19.73
C GLU A 99 18.99 6.45 -21.07
N GLY A 100 19.05 7.79 -21.22
CA GLY A 100 18.70 8.51 -22.44
C GLY A 100 17.19 8.59 -22.69
N LEU A 101 16.39 8.25 -21.68
CA LEU A 101 14.94 8.28 -21.74
C LEU A 101 14.43 9.70 -21.46
N GLY A 102 13.21 9.99 -21.91
CA GLY A 102 12.54 11.26 -21.64
C GLY A 102 12.32 11.51 -20.14
N PRO A 103 11.71 12.65 -19.77
CA PRO A 103 11.38 12.91 -18.37
C PRO A 103 10.46 11.82 -17.83
N LEU A 104 10.86 11.19 -16.72
CA LEU A 104 10.04 10.22 -15.99
C LEU A 104 8.84 10.94 -15.39
N LYS A 105 7.63 10.54 -15.76
CA LYS A 105 6.40 11.19 -15.29
C LYS A 105 5.74 10.43 -14.16
N LEU A 106 5.68 9.11 -14.29
CA LEU A 106 4.85 8.26 -13.47
C LEU A 106 5.59 6.99 -13.07
N VAL A 107 5.28 6.49 -11.89
CA VAL A 107 5.61 5.13 -11.47
C VAL A 107 4.36 4.41 -11.02
N ALA A 108 4.32 3.09 -11.22
CA ALA A 108 3.35 2.21 -10.60
C ALA A 108 4.05 1.17 -9.75
N LEU A 109 3.48 0.86 -8.59
CA LEU A 109 3.89 -0.22 -7.70
C LEU A 109 2.73 -1.20 -7.56
N ASP A 110 3.03 -2.50 -7.66
CA ASP A 110 2.09 -3.55 -7.24
C ASP A 110 2.28 -3.90 -5.74
N ALA A 111 1.39 -4.76 -5.23
CA ALA A 111 1.45 -5.24 -3.85
C ALA A 111 2.75 -5.98 -3.50
N GLY A 112 3.45 -6.53 -4.51
CA GLY A 112 4.75 -7.19 -4.35
C GLY A 112 5.94 -6.22 -4.35
N GLY A 113 5.70 -4.91 -4.47
CA GLY A 113 6.74 -3.89 -4.54
C GLY A 113 7.43 -3.80 -5.91
N ARG A 114 6.89 -4.43 -6.96
CA ARG A 114 7.42 -4.29 -8.33
C ARG A 114 7.12 -2.88 -8.82
N LEU A 115 8.19 -2.11 -9.04
CA LEU A 115 8.11 -0.78 -9.61
C LEU A 115 8.18 -0.81 -11.14
N VAL A 116 7.23 -0.16 -11.80
CA VAL A 116 7.21 0.08 -13.24
C VAL A 116 7.27 1.57 -13.53
N ARG A 117 8.18 1.98 -14.42
CA ARG A 117 8.40 3.37 -14.84
C ARG A 117 7.54 3.67 -16.08
N ASP A 118 6.86 4.82 -16.07
CA ASP A 118 5.94 5.28 -17.13
C ASP A 118 5.08 4.14 -17.72
N PRO A 119 4.27 3.45 -16.91
CA PRO A 119 3.48 2.31 -17.38
C PRO A 119 2.48 2.75 -18.45
N ASP A 120 2.44 2.02 -19.57
CA ASP A 120 1.46 2.23 -20.62
C ASP A 120 0.09 1.61 -20.27
N ALA A 121 -0.91 1.84 -21.12
CA ALA A 121 -2.26 1.35 -20.85
C ALA A 121 -2.35 -0.18 -20.72
N PRO A 122 -1.74 -1.00 -21.61
CA PRO A 122 -1.67 -2.44 -21.42
C PRO A 122 -1.02 -2.87 -20.11
N THR A 123 0.04 -2.17 -19.68
CA THR A 123 0.72 -2.47 -18.41
C THR A 123 -0.19 -2.18 -17.21
N ILE A 124 -0.88 -1.04 -17.20
CA ILE A 124 -1.85 -0.69 -16.16
C ILE A 124 -2.98 -1.73 -16.12
N GLU A 125 -3.51 -2.14 -17.27
CA GLU A 125 -4.55 -3.15 -17.35
C GLU A 125 -4.08 -4.51 -16.83
N ALA A 126 -2.85 -4.93 -17.15
CA ALA A 126 -2.27 -6.16 -16.64
C ALA A 126 -2.07 -6.10 -15.11
N MET A 127 -1.64 -4.95 -14.57
CA MET A 127 -1.49 -4.76 -13.13
C MET A 127 -2.86 -4.83 -12.41
N LEU A 128 -3.88 -4.15 -12.93
CA LEU A 128 -5.25 -4.21 -12.39
C LEU A 128 -5.86 -5.61 -12.48
N ALA A 129 -5.59 -6.35 -13.57
CA ALA A 129 -6.06 -7.72 -13.74
C ALA A 129 -5.32 -8.72 -12.83
N GLY A 130 -4.10 -8.38 -12.39
CA GLY A 130 -3.28 -9.19 -11.50
C GLY A 130 -3.62 -9.03 -10.02
N LEU A 131 -4.31 -7.95 -9.63
CA LEU A 131 -4.69 -7.70 -8.24
C LEU A 131 -5.52 -8.86 -7.67
N GLN A 132 -5.09 -9.38 -6.52
CA GLN A 132 -5.88 -10.27 -5.68
C GLN A 132 -6.68 -9.48 -4.65
N ARG A 133 -7.63 -10.14 -3.99
CA ARG A 133 -8.37 -9.54 -2.87
C ARG A 133 -7.39 -9.08 -1.79
N ARG A 134 -7.69 -7.92 -1.21
CA ARG A 134 -6.89 -7.23 -0.20
C ARG A 134 -5.52 -6.76 -0.69
N GLU A 135 -5.33 -6.65 -2.01
CA GLU A 135 -4.11 -6.12 -2.61
C GLU A 135 -4.30 -4.71 -3.16
N HIS A 136 -3.21 -3.95 -3.10
CA HIS A 136 -3.15 -2.61 -3.62
C HIS A 136 -2.28 -2.51 -4.87
N MET A 137 -2.70 -1.64 -5.77
CA MET A 137 -1.86 -1.02 -6.79
C MET A 137 -1.73 0.45 -6.43
N LEU A 138 -0.52 0.99 -6.54
CA LEU A 138 -0.23 2.40 -6.31
C LEU A 138 0.33 3.01 -7.59
N LEU A 139 -0.18 4.17 -8.02
CA LEU A 139 0.42 5.00 -9.05
C LEU A 139 0.82 6.32 -8.41
N GLN A 140 2.04 6.79 -8.69
CA GLN A 140 2.57 8.01 -8.10
C GLN A 140 3.24 8.88 -9.16
N ARG A 141 2.93 10.18 -9.14
CA ARG A 141 3.62 11.17 -9.97
C ARG A 141 5.04 11.42 -9.45
N VAL A 142 6.00 11.43 -10.36
CA VAL A 142 7.41 11.68 -10.07
C VAL A 142 7.81 13.10 -10.44
N THR A 143 7.04 13.77 -11.28
CA THR A 143 7.23 15.18 -11.61
C THR A 143 6.83 16.09 -10.45
N ASP A 144 7.53 17.22 -10.32
CA ASP A 144 7.24 18.29 -9.36
C ASP A 144 6.00 19.09 -9.82
N HIS A 145 4.84 18.44 -9.86
CA HIS A 145 3.58 19.16 -10.04
C HIS A 145 3.10 19.65 -8.67
N ASP A 146 3.25 20.96 -8.45
CA ASP A 146 2.75 21.66 -7.26
C ASP A 146 1.21 21.68 -7.21
N GLU A 147 0.53 21.36 -8.32
CA GLU A 147 -0.93 21.31 -8.43
C GLU A 147 -1.38 19.97 -9.04
N GLY A 148 -2.21 19.21 -8.30
CA GLY A 148 -2.80 17.95 -8.77
C GLY A 148 -2.69 16.81 -7.77
N ASP A 149 -3.26 15.66 -8.13
CA ASP A 149 -3.19 14.45 -7.32
C ASP A 149 -1.79 13.82 -7.40
N TRP A 150 -1.17 13.62 -6.24
CA TRP A 150 0.21 13.13 -6.11
C TRP A 150 0.30 11.62 -6.31
N TYR A 151 -0.76 10.91 -5.95
CA TYR A 151 -0.90 9.48 -6.15
C TYR A 151 -2.35 9.06 -6.30
N LEU A 152 -2.52 7.87 -6.87
CA LEU A 152 -3.76 7.13 -6.94
C LEU A 152 -3.49 5.71 -6.44
N GLN A 153 -4.27 5.25 -5.49
CA GLN A 153 -4.21 3.92 -4.90
C GLN A 153 -5.49 3.18 -5.27
N VAL A 154 -5.37 1.95 -5.76
CA VAL A 154 -6.48 1.04 -6.03
C VAL A 154 -6.36 -0.16 -5.10
N LEU A 155 -7.38 -0.45 -4.32
CA LEU A 155 -7.57 -1.68 -3.54
C LEU A 155 -8.60 -2.54 -4.25
N LEU A 156 -8.33 -3.84 -4.44
CA LEU A 156 -9.39 -4.81 -4.64
C LEU A 156 -9.82 -5.34 -3.27
N ASP A 157 -11.00 -4.95 -2.80
CA ASP A 157 -11.54 -5.32 -1.48
C ASP A 157 -12.04 -6.78 -1.48
N GLU A 158 -12.41 -7.30 -0.31
CA GLU A 158 -12.84 -8.69 -0.14
C GLU A 158 -14.15 -9.03 -0.86
N ASP A 159 -15.01 -8.03 -1.07
CA ASP A 159 -16.30 -8.16 -1.76
C ASP A 159 -16.19 -8.01 -3.29
N ASP A 160 -14.98 -8.08 -3.83
CA ASP A 160 -14.66 -7.87 -5.24
C ASP A 160 -14.96 -6.45 -5.76
N ALA A 161 -15.20 -5.49 -4.86
CA ALA A 161 -15.26 -4.07 -5.22
C ALA A 161 -13.86 -3.45 -5.23
N TYR A 162 -13.67 -2.49 -6.11
CA TYR A 162 -12.46 -1.68 -6.13
C TYR A 162 -12.67 -0.40 -5.34
N GLU A 163 -11.79 -0.13 -4.39
CA GLU A 163 -11.69 1.18 -3.75
C GLU A 163 -10.55 1.95 -4.40
N VAL A 164 -10.84 3.16 -4.86
CA VAL A 164 -9.84 4.05 -5.44
C VAL A 164 -9.72 5.26 -4.55
N VAL A 165 -8.52 5.46 -4.00
CA VAL A 165 -8.17 6.59 -3.15
C VAL A 165 -7.17 7.45 -3.88
N HIS A 166 -7.36 8.76 -3.85
CA HIS A 166 -6.39 9.72 -4.36
C HIS A 166 -6.17 10.83 -3.34
N GLN A 167 -5.06 11.53 -3.47
CA GLN A 167 -4.76 12.70 -2.65
C GLN A 167 -4.37 13.88 -3.52
N ALA A 168 -5.20 14.92 -3.48
CA ALA A 168 -5.02 16.16 -4.22
C ALA A 168 -4.21 17.19 -3.40
N GLY A 169 -3.11 17.67 -3.97
CA GLY A 169 -2.40 18.84 -3.44
C GLY A 169 -1.87 18.71 -2.01
N THR A 170 -1.91 19.82 -1.27
CA THR A 170 -1.42 19.95 0.12
C THR A 170 -2.47 19.61 1.18
N ALA A 171 -3.68 19.24 0.76
CA ALA A 171 -4.72 18.82 1.69
C ALA A 171 -4.36 17.45 2.27
N THR A 172 -4.51 17.30 3.59
CA THR A 172 -4.51 15.99 4.26
C THR A 172 -5.75 15.15 3.92
N GLU A 173 -6.68 15.73 3.14
CA GLU A 173 -7.93 15.08 2.77
C GLU A 173 -7.67 14.08 1.64
N ARG A 174 -7.99 12.82 1.93
CA ARG A 174 -7.97 11.73 0.96
C ARG A 174 -9.40 11.55 0.48
N ASP A 175 -9.58 11.68 -0.83
CA ASP A 175 -10.87 11.42 -1.46
C ASP A 175 -10.86 9.98 -1.97
N GLY A 176 -11.95 9.27 -1.67
CA GLY A 176 -12.12 7.86 -1.98
C GLY A 176 -13.44 7.62 -2.72
N THR A 177 -13.41 6.66 -3.64
CA THR A 177 -14.59 6.17 -4.36
C THR A 177 -14.54 4.66 -4.46
N ARG A 178 -15.71 4.02 -4.56
CA ARG A 178 -15.84 2.57 -4.63
C ARG A 178 -16.62 2.18 -5.88
N SER A 179 -16.14 1.17 -6.59
CA SER A 179 -16.77 0.68 -7.82
C SER A 179 -16.65 -0.84 -7.95
N ALA A 180 -17.75 -1.51 -8.28
CA ALA A 180 -17.73 -2.94 -8.61
C ALA A 180 -17.22 -3.24 -10.04
N SER A 181 -16.96 -2.22 -10.86
CA SER A 181 -16.58 -2.39 -12.27
C SER A 181 -15.09 -2.17 -12.48
N ARG A 182 -14.35 -3.26 -12.75
CA ARG A 182 -12.94 -3.19 -13.14
C ARG A 182 -12.71 -2.30 -14.37
N ALA A 183 -13.64 -2.32 -15.33
CA ALA A 183 -13.52 -1.50 -16.54
C ALA A 183 -13.64 0.00 -16.23
N ALA A 184 -14.55 0.38 -15.34
CA ALA A 184 -14.69 1.78 -14.90
C ALA A 184 -13.45 2.25 -14.15
N VAL A 185 -12.92 1.41 -13.26
CA VAL A 185 -11.67 1.67 -12.50
C VAL A 185 -10.50 1.82 -13.46
N ARG A 186 -10.32 0.88 -14.40
CA ARG A 186 -9.28 0.96 -15.43
C ARG A 186 -9.36 2.28 -16.19
N ASP A 187 -10.52 2.64 -16.71
CA ASP A 187 -10.67 3.85 -17.50
C ASP A 187 -10.36 5.11 -16.68
N ALA A 188 -10.73 5.11 -15.39
CA ALA A 188 -10.41 6.20 -14.50
C ALA A 188 -8.91 6.29 -14.17
N VAL A 189 -8.25 5.16 -13.89
CA VAL A 189 -6.78 5.11 -13.68
C VAL A 189 -6.05 5.58 -14.93
N LEU A 190 -6.47 5.15 -16.12
CA LEU A 190 -5.86 5.58 -17.39
C LEU A 190 -6.02 7.09 -17.63
N ARG A 191 -7.21 7.65 -17.36
CA ARG A 191 -7.43 9.10 -17.48
C ARG A 191 -6.62 9.88 -16.45
N TRP A 192 -6.49 9.37 -15.22
CA TRP A 192 -5.64 9.96 -14.20
C TRP A 192 -4.16 9.94 -14.61
N ALA A 193 -3.66 8.80 -15.08
CA ALA A 193 -2.28 8.65 -15.55
C ALA A 193 -1.96 9.57 -16.74
N ALA A 194 -2.96 9.82 -17.61
CA ALA A 194 -2.87 10.76 -18.72
C ALA A 194 -3.09 12.23 -18.33
N ASP A 195 -3.27 12.53 -17.05
CA ASP A 195 -3.52 13.88 -16.50
C ASP A 195 -4.80 14.54 -17.04
N GLN A 196 -5.84 13.75 -17.32
CA GLN A 196 -7.12 14.23 -17.86
C GLN A 196 -8.13 14.53 -16.74
N PRO A 197 -8.58 15.77 -16.52
CA PRO A 197 -9.41 16.14 -15.37
C PRO A 197 -10.77 15.41 -15.28
N SER A 198 -11.24 14.82 -16.38
CA SER A 198 -12.47 14.02 -16.45
C SER A 198 -12.37 12.67 -15.73
N TRP A 199 -11.19 12.28 -15.24
CA TRP A 199 -11.01 11.04 -14.47
C TRP A 199 -11.88 11.03 -13.20
N ARG A 200 -12.13 12.20 -12.57
CA ARG A 200 -13.00 12.31 -11.38
C ARG A 200 -14.45 11.96 -11.66
N SER A 201 -14.97 12.39 -12.81
CA SER A 201 -16.34 12.09 -13.25
C SER A 201 -16.56 10.61 -13.58
N ALA A 202 -15.50 9.84 -13.82
CA ALA A 202 -15.61 8.38 -13.98
C ALA A 202 -15.94 7.65 -12.67
N PHE A 203 -15.77 8.34 -11.54
CA PHE A 203 -16.03 7.85 -10.19
C PHE A 203 -17.32 8.39 -9.58
N GLU A 204 -17.93 9.41 -10.20
CA GLU A 204 -19.30 9.82 -9.94
C GLU A 204 -20.24 8.85 -10.68
N GLY A 205 -20.60 7.74 -10.02
CA GLY A 205 -21.74 6.94 -10.47
C GLY A 205 -22.99 7.81 -10.65
N PRO A 206 -24.02 7.37 -11.39
CA PRO A 206 -25.24 8.16 -11.55
C PRO A 206 -25.75 8.51 -10.16
N LYS A 207 -25.90 9.82 -9.88
CA LYS A 207 -26.68 10.26 -8.72
C LYS A 207 -28.01 9.54 -8.85
N THR A 208 -28.32 8.64 -7.94
CA THR A 208 -29.69 8.16 -7.78
C THR A 208 -30.50 9.40 -7.45
N GLY A 209 -31.13 9.95 -8.49
CA GLY A 209 -32.17 10.94 -8.33
C GLY A 209 -33.30 10.24 -7.60
N ASP A 210 -33.44 10.53 -6.31
CA ASP A 210 -34.73 10.40 -5.66
C ASP A 210 -35.57 11.58 -6.16
N ASP A 211 -36.30 11.33 -7.24
CA ASP A 211 -37.59 11.97 -7.46
C ASP A 211 -38.60 11.18 -6.62
N SER A 212 -39.06 11.79 -5.51
CA SER A 212 -40.42 11.63 -4.96
C SER A 212 -40.73 12.74 -3.97
#